data_AF-A0A428I3V6-F1
#
_entry.id   AF-A0A428I3V6-F1
#
_cell.length_a   1.000
_cell.length_b   1.000
_cell.length_c   1.000
_cell.angle_alpha   90.00
_cell.angle_beta   90.00
_cell.angle_gamma   90.00
#
_symmetry.space_group_name_H-M   'P 1'
#
loop_
_entity.id
_entity.type
_entity.pdbx_description
1 polymer ?
#
loop_
_entity_poly.entity_id
_entity_poly.type
_entity_poly.pdbx_seq_one_letter_code
_entity_poly.pdbx_strand_id
1 'polypeptide(L)'
;MATLTDDNYVDKAENVIKSLNRNTRDFRNPDAFLLTTSKIRNLLSLTSTLFDESKVRDYEALADKIAYLRVQFVYQSGRETAVKDLVKKAEILDILKEINNKESLQRFCRYMEALVAYFKFYGGKD
;
A
#
# COMPACT_ATOMS: atom_id res chain seq x y z
N MET A 1 0.63 17.79 2.08
CA MET A 1 0.40 16.79 3.14
C MET A 1 -0.35 15.65 2.50
N ALA A 2 0.11 14.42 2.69
CA ALA A 2 -0.46 13.25 2.03
C ALA A 2 -1.60 12.67 2.88
N THR A 3 -2.52 13.52 3.34
CA THR A 3 -3.42 13.20 4.44
C THR A 3 -4.47 12.18 4.03
N LEU A 4 -4.44 11.00 4.66
CA LEU A 4 -5.53 10.02 4.57
C LEU A 4 -6.64 10.38 5.56
N THR A 5 -7.85 10.50 5.04
CA THR A 5 -9.09 10.67 5.82
C THR A 5 -10.03 9.49 5.57
N ASP A 6 -11.03 9.32 6.43
CA ASP A 6 -12.01 8.24 6.26
C ASP A 6 -12.82 8.39 4.97
N ASP A 7 -13.01 9.63 4.49
CA ASP A 7 -13.75 9.92 3.26
C ASP A 7 -12.90 9.79 1.98
N ASN A 8 -11.57 9.83 2.06
CA ASN A 8 -10.72 9.95 0.86
C ASN A 8 -9.88 8.72 0.53
N TYR A 9 -9.66 7.80 1.47
CA TYR A 9 -8.64 6.77 1.29
C TYR A 9 -8.99 5.79 0.16
N VAL A 10 -10.28 5.51 -0.03
CA VAL A 10 -10.78 4.61 -1.09
C VAL A 10 -10.58 5.23 -2.46
N ASP A 11 -11.06 6.46 -2.69
CA ASP A 11 -10.90 7.17 -3.96
C ASP A 11 -9.43 7.41 -4.29
N LYS A 12 -8.62 7.73 -3.28
CA LYS A 12 -7.16 7.84 -3.43
C LYS A 12 -6.58 6.52 -3.91
N ALA A 13 -6.95 5.39 -3.30
CA ALA A 13 -6.44 4.07 -3.69
C ALA A 13 -6.81 3.74 -5.13
N GLU A 14 -8.05 4.00 -5.53
CA GLU A 14 -8.50 3.80 -6.91
C GLU A 14 -7.66 4.59 -7.92
N ASN A 15 -7.48 5.89 -7.67
CA ASN A 15 -6.71 6.77 -8.54
C ASN A 15 -5.24 6.36 -8.64
N VAL A 16 -4.65 5.94 -7.51
CA VAL A 16 -3.29 5.39 -7.48
C VAL A 16 -3.19 4.16 -8.37
N ILE A 17 -4.10 3.19 -8.22
CA ILE A 17 -4.09 1.98 -9.04
C ILE A 17 -4.23 2.30 -10.52
N LYS A 18 -5.15 3.19 -10.90
CA LYS A 18 -5.30 3.62 -12.31
C LYS A 18 -4.00 4.20 -12.85
N SER A 19 -3.27 4.96 -12.04
CA SER A 19 -2.03 5.62 -12.42
C SER A 19 -0.78 4.72 -12.48
N LEU A 20 -0.84 3.46 -12.00
CA LEU A 20 0.34 2.58 -11.97
C LEU A 20 0.90 2.30 -13.37
N ASN A 21 2.21 2.08 -13.43
CA ASN A 21 2.89 1.81 -14.70
C ASN A 21 2.41 0.49 -15.32
N ARG A 22 2.17 0.55 -16.64
CA ARG A 22 1.75 -0.60 -17.45
C ARG A 22 2.92 -1.19 -18.22
N ASN A 23 2.81 -2.45 -18.58
CA ASN A 23 3.77 -3.17 -19.38
C ASN A 23 3.54 -2.87 -20.87
N THR A 24 3.80 -1.64 -21.27
CA THR A 24 3.64 -1.16 -22.65
C THR A 24 4.51 -1.89 -23.67
N ARG A 25 5.49 -2.69 -23.20
CA ARG A 25 6.34 -3.54 -24.03
C ARG A 25 5.68 -4.87 -24.41
N ASP A 26 4.62 -5.27 -23.70
CA ASP A 26 3.82 -6.42 -24.07
C ASP A 26 2.78 -6.02 -25.11
N PHE A 27 3.09 -6.24 -26.38
CA PHE A 27 2.19 -5.93 -27.50
C PHE A 27 0.88 -6.72 -27.47
N ARG A 28 0.80 -7.83 -26.72
CA ARG A 28 -0.45 -8.61 -26.57
C ARG A 28 -1.34 -8.06 -25.46
N ASN A 29 -0.76 -7.34 -24.50
CA ASN A 29 -1.49 -6.75 -23.38
C ASN A 29 -0.77 -5.49 -22.85
N PRO A 30 -0.80 -4.37 -23.59
CA PRO A 30 -0.09 -3.14 -23.21
C PRO A 30 -0.62 -2.50 -21.93
N ASP A 31 -1.85 -2.83 -21.54
CA ASP A 31 -2.52 -2.35 -20.32
C ASP A 31 -2.23 -3.22 -19.08
N ALA A 32 -1.48 -4.31 -19.23
CA ALA A 32 -1.06 -5.15 -18.12
C ALA A 32 -0.27 -4.33 -17.09
N PHE A 33 -0.52 -4.53 -15.81
CA PHE A 33 0.31 -3.90 -14.78
C PHE A 33 1.75 -4.46 -14.79
N LEU A 34 2.75 -3.61 -14.55
CA LEU A 34 4.09 -4.08 -14.20
C LEU A 34 4.14 -4.65 -12.78
N LEU A 35 3.25 -4.17 -11.90
CA LEU A 35 3.05 -4.72 -10.57
C LEU A 35 2.30 -6.05 -10.69
N THR A 36 2.72 -7.05 -9.92
CA THR A 36 2.09 -8.38 -9.87
C THR A 36 1.29 -8.56 -8.59
N THR A 37 0.33 -9.49 -8.61
CA THR A 37 -0.49 -9.80 -7.43
C THR A 37 0.35 -10.33 -6.28
N SER A 38 1.37 -11.15 -6.56
CA SER A 38 2.31 -11.65 -5.55
C SER A 38 3.02 -10.52 -4.79
N LYS A 39 3.45 -9.46 -5.50
CA LYS A 39 4.16 -8.32 -4.91
C LYS A 39 3.24 -7.49 -4.02
N ILE A 40 2.04 -7.13 -4.50
CA ILE A 40 1.11 -6.32 -3.70
C ILE A 40 0.53 -7.10 -2.50
N ARG A 41 0.30 -8.41 -2.65
CA ARG A 41 -0.13 -9.28 -1.55
C ARG A 41 0.93 -9.42 -0.46
N ASN A 42 2.22 -9.44 -0.83
CA ASN A 42 3.31 -9.41 0.13
C ASN A 42 3.35 -8.08 0.91
N LEU A 43 3.00 -6.95 0.28
CA LEU A 43 2.88 -5.69 1.03
C LEU A 43 1.66 -5.69 1.96
N LEU A 44 0.54 -6.25 1.50
CA LEU A 44 -0.67 -6.39 2.30
C LEU A 44 -0.42 -7.19 3.58
N SER A 45 0.27 -8.34 3.49
CA SER A 45 0.51 -9.22 4.65
C SER A 45 1.29 -8.52 5.77
N LEU A 46 2.22 -7.61 5.42
CA LEU A 46 2.93 -6.77 6.41
C LEU A 46 1.96 -5.88 7.19
N THR A 47 0.92 -5.38 6.53
CA THR A 47 -0.05 -4.46 7.13
C THR A 47 -1.24 -5.15 7.81
N SER A 48 -1.65 -6.34 7.34
CA SER A 48 -2.74 -7.11 7.96
C SER A 48 -2.41 -7.55 9.37
N THR A 49 -1.18 -8.04 9.60
CA THR A 49 -0.70 -8.40 10.94
C THR A 49 -0.78 -7.20 11.88
N LEU A 50 -0.34 -6.03 11.41
CA LEU A 50 -0.35 -4.80 12.22
C LEU A 50 -1.77 -4.29 12.48
N PHE A 51 -2.70 -4.48 11.53
CA PHE A 51 -4.11 -4.15 11.72
C PHE A 51 -4.74 -5.00 12.82
N ASP A 52 -4.52 -6.31 12.81
CA ASP A 52 -5.07 -7.20 13.83
C ASP A 52 -4.51 -6.90 15.21
N GLU A 53 -3.20 -6.63 15.31
CA GLU A 53 -2.59 -6.21 16.57
C GLU A 53 -3.15 -4.87 17.08
N SER A 54 -3.43 -3.92 16.18
CA SER A 54 -4.02 -2.63 16.55
C SER A 54 -5.38 -2.76 17.22
N LYS A 55 -6.12 -3.86 17.00
CA LYS A 55 -7.43 -4.07 17.63
C LYS A 55 -7.30 -4.30 19.13
N VAL A 56 -6.23 -4.96 19.56
CA VAL A 56 -6.04 -5.44 20.94
C VAL A 56 -4.89 -4.77 21.69
N ARG A 57 -4.06 -3.97 21.01
CA ARG A 57 -2.94 -3.22 21.60
C ARG A 57 -3.10 -1.71 21.41
N ASP A 58 -2.48 -0.96 22.30
CA ASP A 58 -2.38 0.50 22.19
C ASP A 58 -1.31 0.90 21.17
N TYR A 59 -1.39 2.14 20.70
CA TYR A 59 -0.53 2.68 19.65
C TYR A 59 0.95 2.67 20.03
N GLU A 60 1.25 3.03 21.27
CA GLU A 60 2.60 3.10 21.84
C GLU A 60 3.30 1.73 21.77
N ALA A 61 2.56 0.66 22.00
CA ALA A 61 3.08 -0.72 21.92
C ALA A 61 3.36 -1.18 20.47
N LEU A 62 2.90 -0.41 19.47
CA LEU A 62 3.05 -0.70 18.04
C LEU A 62 4.03 0.24 17.34
N ALA A 63 4.52 1.29 18.02
CA ALA A 63 5.39 2.31 17.43
C ALA A 63 6.63 1.70 16.74
N ASP A 64 7.31 0.77 17.42
CA ASP A 64 8.48 0.08 16.85
C ASP A 64 8.13 -0.74 15.60
N LYS A 65 6.95 -1.37 15.58
CA LYS A 65 6.46 -2.14 14.43
C LYS A 65 6.13 -1.25 13.25
N ILE A 66 5.56 -0.07 13.49
CA ILE A 66 5.28 0.94 12.45
C ILE A 66 6.61 1.46 11.87
N ALA A 67 7.60 1.74 12.72
CA ALA A 67 8.92 2.15 12.28
C ALA A 67 9.59 1.05 11.43
N TYR A 68 9.50 -0.21 11.86
CA TYR A 68 10.05 -1.33 11.10
C TYR A 68 9.30 -1.58 9.78
N LEU A 69 7.98 -1.40 9.76
CA LEU A 69 7.17 -1.47 8.54
C LEU A 69 7.67 -0.49 7.48
N ARG A 70 8.03 0.74 7.89
CA ARG A 70 8.63 1.73 6.98
C ARG A 70 9.96 1.25 6.39
N VAL A 71 10.82 0.60 7.18
CA VAL A 71 12.07 -0.01 6.68
C VAL A 71 11.77 -1.10 5.65
N GLN A 72 10.78 -1.96 5.91
CA GLN A 72 10.37 -3.01 4.99
C GLN A 72 9.88 -2.44 3.65
N PHE A 73 9.05 -1.38 3.66
CA PHE A 73 8.61 -0.73 2.42
C PHE A 73 9.76 -0.11 1.63
N VAL A 74 10.73 0.52 2.30
CA VAL A 74 11.95 1.04 1.64
C VAL A 74 12.73 -0.11 1.01
N TYR A 75 12.95 -1.21 1.73
CA TYR A 75 13.69 -2.36 1.23
C TYR A 75 13.01 -3.01 0.01
N GLN A 76 11.70 -3.26 0.07
CA GLN A 76 10.96 -3.84 -1.06
C GLN A 76 10.98 -2.90 -2.28
N SER A 77 10.89 -1.58 -2.04
CA SER A 77 11.03 -0.57 -3.10
C SER A 77 12.42 -0.54 -3.73
N GLY A 78 13.46 -0.90 -2.97
CA GLY A 78 14.83 -1.01 -3.48
C GLY A 78 15.02 -2.23 -4.38
N ARG A 79 14.34 -3.34 -4.08
CA ARG A 79 14.45 -4.60 -4.82
C ARG A 79 13.56 -4.66 -6.05
N GLU A 80 12.38 -4.05 -6.00
CA GLU A 80 11.34 -4.23 -7.00
C GLU A 80 10.86 -2.88 -7.53
N THR A 81 11.17 -2.58 -8.78
CA THR A 81 10.84 -1.28 -9.41
C THR A 81 9.33 -1.03 -9.49
N ALA A 82 8.53 -2.09 -9.73
CA ALA A 82 7.07 -1.99 -9.73
C ALA A 82 6.50 -1.71 -8.32
N VAL A 83 7.12 -2.25 -7.27
CA VAL A 83 6.76 -1.92 -5.88
C VAL A 83 7.11 -0.48 -5.58
N LYS A 84 8.28 -0.01 -6.02
CA LYS A 84 8.68 1.40 -5.88
C LYS A 84 7.70 2.36 -6.54
N ASP A 85 7.17 2.01 -7.71
CA ASP A 85 6.14 2.79 -8.41
C ASP A 85 4.88 2.93 -7.55
N LEU A 86 4.37 1.81 -7.02
CA LEU A 86 3.25 1.81 -6.09
C LEU A 86 3.54 2.65 -4.86
N VAL A 87 4.65 2.40 -4.17
CA VAL A 87 5.01 3.09 -2.91
C VAL A 87 5.11 4.60 -3.09
N LYS A 88 5.62 5.06 -4.24
CA LYS A 88 5.69 6.47 -4.58
C LYS A 88 4.33 7.07 -4.90
N LYS A 89 3.59 6.48 -5.84
CA LYS A 89 2.28 7.02 -6.28
C LYS A 89 1.24 6.97 -5.16
N ALA A 90 1.30 5.94 -4.34
CA ALA A 90 0.44 5.78 -3.17
C ALA A 90 0.87 6.63 -1.96
N GLU A 91 2.03 7.31 -2.02
CA GLU A 91 2.60 8.12 -0.94
C GLU A 91 2.78 7.33 0.38
N ILE A 92 3.01 6.01 0.30
CA ILE A 92 2.99 5.10 1.47
C ILE A 92 3.97 5.55 2.56
N LEU A 93 5.20 5.94 2.18
CA LEU A 93 6.22 6.32 3.16
C LEU A 93 5.91 7.65 3.86
N ASP A 94 5.17 8.54 3.20
CA ASP A 94 4.80 9.83 3.79
C ASP A 94 3.58 9.65 4.70
N ILE A 95 2.59 8.86 4.27
CA ILE A 95 1.46 8.46 5.12
C ILE A 95 1.95 7.76 6.39
N LEU A 96 2.90 6.82 6.29
CA LEU A 96 3.49 6.13 7.44
C LEU A 96 4.15 7.08 8.47
N LYS A 97 4.63 8.26 8.03
CA LYS A 97 5.19 9.29 8.95
C LYS A 97 4.10 10.10 9.64
N GLU A 98 2.94 10.25 9.00
CA GLU A 98 1.79 11.01 9.52
C GLU A 98 0.96 10.18 10.52
N ILE A 99 1.12 8.86 10.55
CA ILE A 99 0.48 7.99 11.55
C ILE A 99 0.98 8.37 12.96
N ASN A 100 0.04 8.72 13.84
CA ASN A 100 0.32 9.17 15.20
C ASN A 100 -0.64 8.61 16.25
N ASN A 101 -1.61 7.80 15.83
CA ASN A 101 -2.60 7.19 16.71
C ASN A 101 -3.16 5.91 16.07
N LYS A 102 -3.96 5.17 16.85
CA LYS A 102 -4.58 3.90 16.42
C LYS A 102 -5.51 4.07 15.22
N GLU A 103 -6.26 5.16 15.13
CA GLU A 103 -7.20 5.41 14.03
C GLU A 103 -6.48 5.64 12.70
N SER A 104 -5.45 6.49 12.68
CA SER A 104 -4.60 6.74 11.51
C SER A 104 -3.86 5.48 11.07
N LEU A 105 -3.39 4.65 12.01
CA LEU A 105 -2.82 3.34 11.71
C LEU A 105 -3.84 2.41 11.02
N GLN A 106 -5.03 2.26 11.60
CA GLN A 106 -6.06 1.41 11.05
C GLN A 106 -6.54 1.89 9.68
N ARG A 107 -6.64 3.20 9.48
CA ARG A 107 -6.96 3.81 8.19
C ARG A 107 -5.90 3.49 7.14
N PHE A 108 -4.61 3.56 7.51
CA PHE A 108 -3.52 3.15 6.61
C PHE A 108 -3.63 1.66 6.22
N CYS A 109 -3.94 0.76 7.16
CA CYS A 109 -4.16 -0.65 6.83
C CYS A 109 -5.33 -0.86 5.85
N ARG A 110 -6.47 -0.18 6.07
CA ARG A 110 -7.62 -0.22 5.13
C ARG A 110 -7.28 0.38 3.77
N TYR A 111 -6.41 1.39 3.73
CA TYR A 111 -5.89 1.94 2.47
C TYR A 111 -5.07 0.90 1.69
N MET A 112 -4.24 0.11 2.37
CA MET A 112 -3.53 -1.00 1.73
C MET A 112 -4.48 -2.08 1.20
N GLU A 113 -5.55 -2.40 1.94
CA GLU A 113 -6.61 -3.29 1.46
C GLU A 113 -7.32 -2.74 0.22
N ALA A 114 -7.67 -1.45 0.22
CA ALA A 114 -8.29 -0.77 -0.92
C ALA A 114 -7.39 -0.80 -2.16
N LEU A 115 -6.08 -0.54 -2.01
CA LEU A 115 -5.11 -0.65 -3.10
C LEU A 115 -5.11 -2.05 -3.72
N VAL A 116 -5.13 -3.10 -2.89
CA VAL A 116 -5.17 -4.49 -3.37
C VAL A 116 -6.49 -4.82 -4.06
N ALA A 117 -7.61 -4.37 -3.50
CA ALA A 117 -8.94 -4.57 -4.06
C ALA A 117 -9.06 -3.93 -5.45
N TYR A 118 -8.68 -2.66 -5.58
CA TYR A 118 -8.70 -1.95 -6.85
C TYR A 118 -7.69 -2.51 -7.84
N PHE A 119 -6.50 -2.91 -7.39
CA PHE A 119 -5.51 -3.56 -8.25
C PHE A 119 -6.10 -4.82 -8.89
N LYS A 120 -6.78 -5.67 -8.10
CA LYS A 120 -7.45 -6.87 -8.61
C LYS A 120 -8.62 -6.51 -9.53
N PHE A 121 -9.42 -5.51 -9.17
CA PHE A 121 -10.56 -5.05 -9.97
C PHE A 121 -10.14 -4.56 -11.37
N TYR A 122 -9.05 -3.78 -11.46
CA TYR A 122 -8.54 -3.23 -12.72
C TYR A 122 -7.65 -4.20 -13.52
N GLY A 123 -7.69 -5.50 -13.22
CA GLY A 123 -7.02 -6.52 -14.03
C GLY A 123 -5.62 -6.91 -13.57
N GLY A 124 -5.28 -6.65 -12.30
CA GLY A 124 -4.14 -7.30 -11.65
C GLY A 124 -4.36 -8.81 -11.61
N LYS A 125 -3.65 -9.56 -12.46
CA LYS A 125 -3.71 -11.02 -12.54
C LYS A 125 -2.60 -11.65 -11.69
N ASP A 126 -2.84 -12.89 -11.24
CA ASP A 126 -1.88 -13.69 -10.47
C ASP A 126 -0.57 -13.93 -11.23
#